data_AF-A0A9P6PIT7-F1
#
_entry.id   AF-A0A9P6PIT7-F1
#
_cell.length_a   1.000
_cell.length_b   1.000
_cell.length_c   1.000
_cell.angle_alpha   90.00
_cell.angle_beta   90.00
_cell.angle_gamma   90.00
#
_symmetry.space_group_name_H-M   'P 1'
#
loop_
_entity.id
_entity.type
_entity.pdbx_description
1 polymer ?
#
loop_
_entity_poly.entity_id
_entity_poly.type
_entity_poly.pdbx_seq_one_letter_code
_entity_poly.pdbx_strand_id
1 'polypeptide(L)'
;MQSDPQVVDALFTHTRNEMVFPAGILQRPFFVEANPEYLNFGGMGVVAGHELTHGLDSNGRTYDENGTHVDWWTNSTATQFLAKAQCFKDQYAQFSVPNPVPGGTPIPVNG
;
A
#
# COMPACT_ATOMS: atom_id res chain seq x y z
N MET A 1 -3.35 13.48 -7.92
CA MET A 1 -4.78 13.26 -8.24
C MET A 1 -5.58 13.72 -7.05
N GLN A 2 -6.70 14.42 -7.23
CA GLN A 2 -7.64 14.68 -6.15
C GLN A 2 -8.65 13.53 -6.15
N SER A 3 -8.78 12.83 -5.03
CA SER A 3 -9.80 11.80 -4.87
C SER A 3 -11.14 12.46 -4.58
N ASP A 4 -12.18 12.02 -5.30
CA ASP A 4 -13.56 12.40 -5.00
C ASP A 4 -13.95 11.84 -3.61
N PRO A 5 -14.58 12.63 -2.73
CA PRO A 5 -14.98 12.18 -1.39
C PRO A 5 -15.83 10.91 -1.37
N GLN A 6 -16.56 10.57 -2.44
CA GLN A 6 -17.40 9.37 -2.49
C GLN A 6 -16.65 8.08 -2.82
N VAL A 7 -15.35 8.16 -3.14
CA VAL A 7 -14.51 7.00 -3.44
C VAL A 7 -14.30 6.15 -2.19
N VAL A 8 -14.47 4.83 -2.34
CA VAL A 8 -14.16 3.85 -1.30
C VAL A 8 -12.75 3.31 -1.57
N ASP A 9 -11.76 4.12 -1.23
CA ASP A 9 -10.33 3.83 -1.44
C ASP A 9 -9.48 4.69 -0.50
N ALA A 10 -8.17 4.50 -0.48
CA ALA A 10 -7.19 5.39 0.15
C ALA A 10 -5.96 5.52 -0.76
N LEU A 11 -5.21 6.62 -0.60
CA LEU A 11 -4.13 6.95 -1.55
C LEU A 11 -2.94 7.60 -0.85
N PHE A 12 -1.74 7.26 -1.32
CA PHE A 12 -0.50 7.99 -1.05
C PHE A 12 0.02 8.71 -2.30
N THR A 13 0.35 10.00 -2.18
CA THR A 13 0.96 10.80 -3.25
C THR A 13 2.40 11.16 -2.90
N HIS A 14 3.37 10.49 -3.54
CA HIS A 14 4.81 10.67 -3.33
C HIS A 14 5.27 12.12 -3.48
N THR A 15 4.89 12.80 -4.57
CA THR A 15 5.32 14.19 -4.86
C THR A 15 4.74 15.24 -3.92
N ARG A 16 3.81 14.85 -3.05
CA ARG A 16 3.24 15.71 -2.01
C ARG A 16 3.50 15.18 -0.60
N ASN A 17 4.12 14.00 -0.49
CA ASN A 17 4.27 13.24 0.75
C ASN A 17 2.95 13.22 1.57
N GLU A 18 1.84 12.87 0.90
CA GLU A 18 0.48 13.06 1.41
C GLU A 18 -0.32 11.76 1.37
N MET A 19 -0.99 11.44 2.48
CA MET A 19 -2.03 10.40 2.57
C MET A 19 -3.41 11.04 2.47
N VAL A 20 -4.31 10.44 1.70
CA VAL A 20 -5.70 10.90 1.56
C VAL A 20 -6.66 9.76 1.89
N PHE A 21 -7.59 10.06 2.81
CA PHE A 21 -8.67 9.17 3.20
C PHE A 21 -10.03 9.83 2.88
N PRO A 22 -10.61 9.56 1.69
CA PRO A 22 -11.94 10.04 1.32
C PRO A 22 -13.02 9.66 2.34
N ALA A 23 -14.10 10.44 2.42
CA ALA A 23 -15.22 10.12 3.29
C ALA A 23 -15.85 8.74 2.99
N GLY A 24 -15.80 8.30 1.73
CA GLY A 24 -16.32 7.02 1.28
C GLY A 24 -15.65 5.80 1.90
N ILE A 25 -14.39 5.86 2.34
CA ILE A 25 -13.77 4.72 3.05
C ILE A 25 -14.04 4.71 4.56
N LEU A 26 -14.43 5.85 5.15
CA LEU A 26 -14.67 6.02 6.58
C LEU A 26 -16.05 5.50 7.03
N GLN A 27 -16.36 4.26 6.64
CA GLN A 27 -17.61 3.57 6.95
C GLN A 27 -17.35 2.09 7.24
N ARG A 28 -18.42 1.33 7.55
CA ARG A 28 -18.31 -0.13 7.72
C ARG A 28 -17.79 -0.79 6.43
N PRO A 29 -16.90 -1.80 6.52
CA PRO A 29 -16.36 -2.43 7.74
C PRO A 29 -15.12 -1.75 8.31
N PHE A 30 -14.59 -0.70 7.67
CA PHE A 30 -13.29 -0.10 7.99
C PHE A 30 -13.31 0.73 9.28
N PHE A 31 -14.28 1.62 9.42
CA PHE A 31 -14.38 2.52 10.56
C PHE A 31 -15.82 2.72 11.03
N VAL A 32 -16.03 2.60 12.34
CA VAL A 32 -17.25 3.05 13.02
C VAL A 32 -16.83 3.62 14.35
N GLU A 33 -17.24 4.86 14.65
CA GLU A 33 -16.89 5.54 15.91
C GLU A 33 -17.25 4.71 17.14
N ALA A 34 -18.42 4.08 17.15
CA ALA A 34 -18.91 3.26 18.26
C ALA A 34 -18.28 1.86 18.36
N ASN A 35 -17.39 1.46 17.44
CA ASN A 35 -16.71 0.17 17.54
C ASN A 35 -15.64 0.21 18.64
N PRO A 36 -15.38 -0.92 19.32
CA PRO A 36 -14.13 -1.09 20.06
C PRO A 36 -12.92 -0.76 19.19
N GLU A 37 -11.93 -0.07 19.76
CA GLU A 37 -10.78 0.45 19.02
C GLU A 37 -10.06 -0.63 18.22
N TYR A 38 -9.92 -1.85 18.75
CA TYR A 38 -9.24 -2.94 18.06
C TYR A 38 -9.87 -3.30 16.70
N LEU A 39 -11.19 -3.10 16.54
CA LEU A 39 -11.85 -3.28 15.24
C LEU A 39 -11.48 -2.17 14.27
N ASN A 40 -11.44 -0.92 14.74
CA ASN A 40 -11.03 0.22 13.92
C ASN A 40 -9.54 0.15 13.57
N PHE A 41 -8.68 -0.35 14.46
CA PHE A 41 -7.28 -0.62 14.16
C PHE A 41 -7.12 -1.74 13.12
N GLY A 42 -7.91 -2.81 13.22
CA GLY A 42 -7.89 -3.90 12.24
C GLY A 42 -8.47 -3.53 10.87
N GLY A 43 -9.45 -2.62 10.84
CA GLY A 43 -10.03 -2.08 9.61
C GLY A 43 -9.24 -0.89 9.09
N MET A 44 -9.60 0.31 9.55
CA MET A 44 -9.00 1.57 9.09
C MET A 44 -7.52 1.74 9.50
N GLY A 45 -7.10 1.19 10.64
CA GLY A 45 -5.70 1.29 11.08
C GLY A 45 -4.73 0.59 10.12
N VAL A 46 -5.10 -0.58 9.60
CA VAL A 46 -4.32 -1.29 8.56
C VAL A 46 -4.26 -0.48 7.27
N VAL A 47 -5.38 0.13 6.86
CA VAL A 47 -5.41 1.01 5.66
C VAL A 47 -4.51 2.23 5.86
N ALA A 48 -4.57 2.91 7.01
CA ALA A 48 -3.70 4.03 7.30
C ALA A 48 -2.22 3.62 7.34
N GLY A 49 -1.92 2.44 7.90
CA GLY A 49 -0.57 1.86 7.87
C GLY A 49 -0.10 1.53 6.46
N HIS A 50 -0.98 1.01 5.61
CA HIS A 50 -0.72 0.72 4.20
C HIS A 50 -0.31 1.98 3.44
N GLU A 51 -1.11 3.04 3.53
CA GLU A 51 -0.78 4.32 2.86
C GLU A 51 0.52 4.93 3.38
N LEU A 52 0.79 4.82 4.68
CA LEU A 52 2.06 5.28 5.24
C LEU A 52 3.24 4.49 4.66
N THR A 53 3.09 3.17 4.50
CA THR A 53 4.16 2.33 3.95
C THR A 53 4.45 2.61 2.48
N HIS A 54 3.51 3.16 1.70
CA HIS A 54 3.80 3.61 0.33
C HIS A 54 4.89 4.68 0.28
N GLY A 55 5.01 5.55 1.28
CA GLY A 55 6.12 6.49 1.37
C GLY A 55 7.51 5.85 1.51
N LEU A 56 7.59 4.56 1.84
CA LEU A 56 8.83 3.83 2.07
C LEU A 56 8.94 2.54 1.23
N ASP A 57 8.00 2.29 0.33
CA ASP A 57 8.04 1.12 -0.53
C ASP A 57 9.15 1.25 -1.61
N SER A 58 9.25 0.26 -2.49
CA SER A 58 10.30 0.22 -3.52
C SER A 58 10.35 1.48 -4.40
N ASN A 59 9.22 2.17 -4.58
CA ASN A 59 9.12 3.44 -5.29
C ASN A 59 9.22 4.62 -4.31
N GLY A 60 8.46 4.59 -3.20
CA GLY A 60 8.42 5.72 -2.27
C GLY A 60 9.75 6.04 -1.62
N ARG A 61 10.61 5.05 -1.37
CA ARG A 61 11.95 5.26 -0.83
C ARG A 61 12.86 6.17 -1.67
N THR A 62 12.51 6.45 -2.94
CA THR A 62 13.29 7.34 -3.81
C THR A 62 12.79 8.79 -3.77
N TYR A 63 11.82 9.09 -2.91
CA TYR A 63 11.30 10.43 -2.67
C TYR A 63 11.66 10.87 -1.24
N ASP A 64 12.19 12.09 -1.10
CA ASP A 64 12.46 12.68 0.21
C ASP A 64 11.18 13.22 0.89
N GLU A 65 11.31 13.83 2.06
CA GLU A 65 10.18 14.35 2.84
C GLU A 65 9.39 15.46 2.13
N ASN A 66 9.98 16.10 1.13
CA ASN A 66 9.37 17.16 0.32
C ASN A 66 8.75 16.62 -0.97
N GLY A 67 8.81 15.31 -1.20
CA GLY A 67 8.34 14.67 -2.43
C GLY A 67 9.28 14.87 -3.61
N THR A 68 10.56 15.17 -3.38
CA THR A 68 11.58 15.29 -4.42
C THR A 68 12.20 13.93 -4.69
N HIS A 69 12.32 13.55 -5.97
CA HIS A 69 12.96 12.31 -6.35
C HIS A 69 14.49 12.40 -6.19
N VAL A 70 15.01 11.86 -5.10
CA VAL A 70 16.42 11.87 -4.72
C VAL A 70 16.78 10.61 -3.95
N ASP A 71 17.99 10.09 -4.16
CA ASP A 71 18.50 8.99 -3.33
C ASP A 71 19.03 9.56 -2.01
N TRP A 72 18.18 9.50 -0.97
CA TRP A 72 18.50 9.97 0.38
C TRP A 72 18.97 8.82 1.29
N TRP A 73 19.08 7.60 0.76
CA TRP A 73 19.54 6.43 1.51
C TRP A 73 21.03 6.21 1.35
N THR A 74 21.66 5.68 2.38
CA THR A 74 22.99 5.11 2.21
C THR A 74 22.91 3.84 1.35
N ASN A 75 23.98 3.55 0.60
CA ASN A 75 24.06 2.34 -0.23
C ASN A 75 23.80 1.04 0.57
N SER A 76 24.29 0.99 1.82
CA SER A 76 24.09 -0.18 2.68
C SER A 76 22.61 -0.37 3.09
N THR A 77 21.87 0.72 3.33
CA THR A 77 20.42 0.66 3.59
C THR A 77 19.66 0.21 2.34
N ALA A 78 19.97 0.81 1.18
CA ALA A 78 19.32 0.47 -0.09
C ALA A 78 19.52 -1.01 -0.45
N THR A 79 20.74 -1.53 -0.30
CA THR A 79 21.06 -2.94 -0.57
C THR A 79 20.28 -3.88 0.36
N GLN A 80 20.22 -3.58 1.66
CA GLN A 80 19.49 -4.42 2.63
C GLN A 80 17.98 -4.41 2.40
N PHE A 81 17.42 -3.26 2.02
CA PHE A 81 16.01 -3.17 1.67
C PHE A 81 15.67 -3.98 0.42
N LEU A 82 16.46 -3.84 -0.65
CA LEU A 82 16.24 -4.60 -1.88
C LEU A 82 16.34 -6.11 -1.62
N ALA A 83 17.26 -6.55 -0.77
CA ALA A 83 17.35 -7.95 -0.36
C ALA A 83 16.09 -8.44 0.38
N LYS A 84 15.49 -7.61 1.25
CA LYS A 84 14.22 -7.93 1.93
C LYS A 84 13.02 -7.90 0.97
N ALA A 85 12.97 -6.91 0.09
CA ALA A 85 11.92 -6.78 -0.92
C ALA A 85 11.91 -7.99 -1.88
N GLN A 86 13.08 -8.52 -2.23
CA GLN A 86 13.20 -9.72 -3.06
C GLN A 86 12.51 -10.93 -2.42
N CYS A 87 12.56 -11.08 -1.09
CA CYS A 87 11.87 -12.17 -0.40
C CYS A 87 10.34 -12.11 -0.61
N PHE A 88 9.74 -10.92 -0.56
CA PHE A 88 8.32 -10.73 -0.86
C PHE A 88 8.01 -10.99 -2.33
N LYS A 89 8.86 -10.50 -3.24
CA LYS A 89 8.72 -10.78 -4.67
C LYS A 89 8.70 -12.28 -4.96
N ASP A 90 9.65 -13.02 -4.40
CA ASP A 90 9.76 -14.47 -4.55
C ASP A 90 8.56 -15.20 -3.92
N GLN A 91 8.08 -14.73 -2.77
CA GLN A 91 6.89 -15.26 -2.12
C GLN A 91 5.65 -15.11 -3.02
N TYR A 92 5.38 -13.91 -3.51
CA TYR A 92 4.17 -13.64 -4.30
C TYR A 92 4.23 -14.27 -5.69
N ALA A 93 5.43 -14.42 -6.27
CA ALA A 93 5.64 -15.13 -7.53
C ALA A 93 5.26 -16.62 -7.49
N GLN A 94 5.10 -17.21 -6.30
CA GLN A 94 4.63 -18.59 -6.13
C GLN A 94 3.10 -18.71 -6.11
N PHE A 95 2.37 -17.60 -6.05
CA PHE A 95 0.91 -17.60 -6.03
C PHE A 95 0.32 -17.48 -7.43
N SER A 96 -0.82 -18.13 -7.62
CA SER A 96 -1.68 -17.95 -8.79
C SER A 96 -3.12 -17.71 -8.32
N VAL A 97 -3.84 -16.84 -9.03
CA VAL A 97 -5.26 -16.60 -8.80
C VAL A 97 -6.10 -17.43 -9.78
N PRO A 98 -7.32 -17.84 -9.39
CA PRO A 98 -8.24 -18.52 -10.30
C PRO A 98 -8.47 -17.72 -11.57
N ASN A 99 -8.53 -18.40 -12.70
CA ASN A 99 -8.94 -17.77 -13.94
C ASN A 99 -10.45 -17.48 -13.87
N PRO A 100 -10.91 -16.26 -14.16
CA PRO A 100 -12.35 -15.97 -14.23
C PRO A 100 -13.05 -16.73 -15.36
N VAL A 101 -12.30 -17.25 -16.35
CA VAL A 101 -12.81 -18.11 -17.41
C VAL A 101 -12.86 -19.57 -16.91
N PRO A 102 -14.03 -20.24 -16.94
CA PRO A 102 -14.16 -21.65 -16.57
C PRO A 102 -13.21 -22.54 -17.40
N GLY A 103 -12.40 -23.35 -16.73
CA GLY A 103 -11.41 -24.21 -17.36
C GLY A 103 -10.13 -23.51 -17.84
N GLY A 104 -10.00 -22.20 -17.59
CA GLY A 104 -8.76 -21.45 -17.87
C GLY A 104 -7.64 -21.77 -16.88
N THR A 105 -6.40 -21.69 -17.34
CA THR A 105 -5.21 -21.86 -16.49
C THR A 105 -5.13 -20.76 -15.43
N PRO A 106 -4.78 -21.07 -14.17
CA PRO A 106 -4.57 -20.07 -13.13
C PRO A 106 -3.61 -18.96 -13.56
N ILE A 107 -3.93 -17.71 -13.21
CA ILE A 107 -3.14 -16.53 -13.58
C ILE A 107 -2.08 -16.32 -12.51
N PRO A 108 -0.78 -16.34 -12.83
CA PRO A 108 0.27 -16.12 -11.85
C PRO A 108 0.21 -14.68 -11.32
N VAL A 109 0.44 -14.52 -10.02
CA VAL A 109 0.68 -13.20 -9.43
C VAL A 109 2.12 -12.85 -9.77
N ASN A 110 2.31 -11.84 -10.62
CA ASN A 110 3.65 -11.35 -10.92
C ASN A 110 4.12 -10.55 -9.69
N GLY A 111 5.06 -11.13 -8.94
CA GLY A 111 5.77 -10.43 -7.87
C GLY A 111 6.68 -9.32 -8.39
#